data_AF-A0A368FLQ1-F1
#
_entry.id   AF-A0A368FLQ1-F1
#
_cell.length_a   1.000
_cell.length_b   1.000
_cell.length_c   1.000
_cell.angle_alpha   90.00
_cell.angle_beta   90.00
_cell.angle_gamma   90.00
#
_symmetry.space_group_name_H-M   'P 1'
#
loop_
_entity.id
_entity.type
_entity.pdbx_description
1 polymer ?
#
loop_
_entity_poly.entity_id
_entity_poly.type
_entity_poly.pdbx_seq_one_letter_code
_entity_poly.pdbx_strand_id
1 'polypeptide(L)'
;MFSLRKLFSRLCDALFAEIIFPMAHLRLADSTYVLMKANIFLFEGFTYSSLSPDGKAVIARERARHRSALLAHLNSKKEAFDDKLNQIIQVEHIMASIEAVSNFMDKEIQFLGVFGLLDMGRMLIMECHVNKYKFNLTPT
;
A
#
# COMPACT_ATOMS: atom_id res chain seq x y z
N MET A 1 -22.09 -8.91 -14.21
CA MET A 1 -20.80 -9.21 -14.91
C MET A 1 -20.06 -7.98 -15.43
N PHE A 2 -20.73 -6.93 -15.93
CA PHE A 2 -20.09 -5.72 -16.51
C PHE A 2 -19.31 -4.84 -15.51
N SER A 3 -19.54 -4.99 -14.20
CA SER A 3 -18.92 -4.18 -13.14
C SER A 3 -17.48 -4.60 -12.81
N LEU A 4 -17.24 -5.92 -12.66
CA LEU A 4 -15.92 -6.46 -12.29
C LEU A 4 -14.84 -6.11 -13.32
N ARG A 5 -15.16 -6.24 -14.61
CA ARG A 5 -14.21 -5.97 -15.70
C ARG A 5 -13.77 -4.51 -15.71
N LYS A 6 -14.70 -3.59 -15.47
CA LYS A 6 -14.40 -2.15 -15.36
C LYS A 6 -13.55 -1.83 -14.13
N LEU A 7 -13.85 -2.46 -12.99
CA LEU A 7 -13.03 -2.35 -11.78
C LEU A 7 -11.59 -2.83 -12.03
N PHE A 8 -11.41 -4.04 -12.56
CA PHE A 8 -10.08 -4.57 -12.85
C PHE A 8 -9.33 -3.72 -13.88
N SER A 9 -10.02 -3.21 -14.91
CA SER A 9 -9.41 -2.29 -15.87
C SER A 9 -8.86 -1.05 -15.18
N ARG A 10 -9.67 -0.37 -14.35
CA ARG A 10 -9.25 0.85 -13.64
C ARG A 10 -8.11 0.60 -12.66
N LEU A 11 -8.14 -0.55 -11.96
CA LEU A 11 -7.05 -0.96 -11.08
C LEU A 11 -5.77 -1.21 -11.87
N CYS A 12 -5.84 -1.91 -12.99
CA CYS A 12 -4.70 -2.13 -13.87
C CYS A 12 -4.14 -0.80 -14.39
N ASP A 13 -4.99 0.09 -14.90
CA ASP A 13 -4.57 1.38 -15.44
C ASP A 13 -3.82 2.20 -14.36
N ALA A 14 -4.36 2.25 -13.14
CA ALA A 14 -3.72 2.93 -12.01
C ALA A 14 -2.40 2.25 -11.59
N LEU A 15 -2.36 0.91 -11.50
CA LEU A 15 -1.14 0.16 -11.19
C LEU A 15 -0.03 0.45 -12.21
N PHE A 16 -0.36 0.45 -13.50
CA PHE A 16 0.63 0.70 -14.54
C PHE A 16 1.11 2.14 -14.55
N ALA A 17 0.18 3.10 -14.54
CA ALA A 17 0.50 4.52 -14.65
C ALA A 17 1.24 5.07 -13.41
N GLU A 18 0.82 4.68 -12.21
CA GLU A 18 1.28 5.30 -10.97
C GLU A 18 2.41 4.52 -10.27
N ILE A 19 2.59 3.24 -10.59
CA ILE A 19 3.49 2.36 -9.86
C ILE A 19 4.47 1.65 -10.80
N ILE A 20 3.99 0.83 -11.74
CA ILE A 20 4.86 -0.02 -12.56
C ILE A 20 5.76 0.81 -13.49
N PHE A 21 5.20 1.74 -14.26
CA PHE A 21 6.01 2.56 -15.16
C PHE A 21 6.93 3.52 -14.41
N PRO A 22 6.51 4.19 -13.32
CA PRO A 22 7.44 4.98 -12.49
C PRO A 22 8.59 4.16 -11.91
N MET A 23 8.34 2.97 -11.38
CA MET A 23 9.41 2.08 -10.88
C MET A 23 10.39 1.68 -12.00
N ALA A 24 9.87 1.38 -13.20
CA ALA A 24 10.68 1.05 -14.35
C ALA A 24 11.50 2.26 -14.85
N HIS A 25 10.90 3.44 -14.89
CA HIS A 25 11.54 4.70 -15.30
C HIS A 25 12.70 5.06 -14.36
N LEU A 26 12.48 4.94 -13.05
CA LEU A 26 13.51 5.13 -12.02
C LEU A 26 14.60 4.05 -12.02
N ARG A 27 14.40 2.95 -12.74
CA ARG A 27 15.24 1.73 -12.65
C ARG A 27 15.44 1.33 -11.20
N LEU A 28 14.33 1.18 -10.48
CA LEU A 28 14.32 0.95 -9.05
C LEU A 28 15.18 -0.28 -8.70
N ALA A 29 16.23 -0.07 -7.89
CA ALA A 29 17.08 -1.15 -7.44
C ALA A 29 16.36 -2.04 -6.43
N ASP A 30 16.72 -3.32 -6.40
CA ASP A 30 16.14 -4.31 -5.46
C ASP A 30 16.26 -3.87 -3.99
N SER A 31 17.38 -3.23 -3.63
CA SER A 31 17.59 -2.70 -2.28
C SER A 31 16.58 -1.62 -1.91
N THR A 32 16.32 -0.67 -2.82
CA THR A 32 15.30 0.37 -2.63
C THR A 32 13.92 -0.26 -2.57
N TYR A 33 13.62 -1.22 -3.46
CA TYR A 33 12.33 -1.90 -3.48
C TYR A 33 12.04 -2.67 -2.18
N VAL A 34 13.03 -3.38 -1.62
CA VAL A 34 12.91 -4.08 -0.33
C VAL A 34 12.63 -3.10 0.81
N LEU A 35 13.35 -1.97 0.86
CA LEU A 35 13.14 -0.93 1.87
C LEU A 35 11.78 -0.25 1.73
N MET A 36 11.29 -0.03 0.51
CA MET A 36 9.94 0.47 0.26
C MET A 36 8.88 -0.50 0.80
N LYS A 37 9.01 -1.81 0.53
CA LYS A 37 8.09 -2.83 1.07
C LYS A 37 8.04 -2.80 2.60
N ALA A 38 9.18 -2.67 3.27
CA ALA A 38 9.25 -2.59 4.73
C ALA A 38 8.55 -1.34 5.30
N ASN A 39 8.60 -0.21 4.58
CA ASN A 39 7.89 1.01 4.94
C ASN A 39 6.38 0.89 4.71
N ILE A 40 5.96 0.34 3.56
CA ILE A 40 4.55 0.12 3.20
C ILE A 40 3.88 -0.88 4.16
N PHE A 41 4.59 -1.92 4.59
CA PHE A 41 4.04 -2.91 5.52
C PHE A 41 3.62 -2.32 6.87
N LEU A 42 4.30 -1.25 7.31
CA LEU A 42 4.04 -0.57 8.59
C LEU A 42 3.36 0.79 8.43
N PHE A 43 2.76 1.06 7.27
CA PHE A 43 2.19 2.35 6.94
C PHE A 43 0.99 2.73 7.84
N GLU A 44 0.72 4.03 7.98
CA GLU A 44 -0.31 4.56 8.90
C GLU A 44 -1.75 4.26 8.48
N GLY A 45 -2.00 4.06 7.18
CA GLY A 45 -3.32 3.74 6.66
C GLY A 45 -3.91 2.42 7.18
N PHE A 46 -3.08 1.53 7.75
CA PHE A 46 -3.55 0.32 8.41
C PHE A 46 -3.88 0.63 9.88
N THR A 47 -5.17 0.62 10.21
CA THR A 47 -5.62 0.78 11.60
C THR A 47 -5.34 -0.48 12.41
N TYR A 48 -4.23 -0.48 13.15
CA TYR A 48 -3.93 -1.50 14.16
C TYR A 48 -4.79 -1.30 15.43
N SER A 49 -6.10 -1.39 15.26
CA SER A 49 -7.08 -1.13 16.32
C SER A 49 -7.00 -2.14 17.48
N SER A 50 -6.47 -3.33 17.22
CA SER A 50 -6.31 -4.42 18.20
C SER A 50 -4.98 -4.45 18.94
N LEU A 51 -4.02 -3.56 18.62
CA LEU A 51 -2.73 -3.54 19.31
C LEU A 51 -2.83 -2.88 20.68
N SER A 52 -2.14 -3.48 21.66
CA SER A 52 -1.88 -2.85 22.96
C SER A 52 -1.07 -1.55 22.80
N PRO A 53 -1.06 -0.66 23.81
CA PRO A 53 -0.20 0.53 23.79
C PRO A 53 1.27 0.21 23.50
N ASP A 54 1.81 -0.83 24.12
CA ASP A 54 3.19 -1.29 23.88
C ASP A 54 3.38 -1.79 22.43
N GLY A 55 2.40 -2.53 21.90
CA GLY A 55 2.41 -2.95 20.50
C GLY A 55 2.44 -1.76 19.54
N LYS A 56 1.64 -0.73 19.80
CA LYS A 56 1.66 0.52 19.02
C LYS A 56 3.01 1.23 19.10
N ALA A 57 3.63 1.27 20.28
CA ALA A 57 4.95 1.86 20.47
C ALA A 57 6.04 1.11 19.70
N VAL A 58 6.00 -0.22 19.69
CA VAL A 58 6.91 -1.06 18.88
C VAL A 58 6.75 -0.73 17.38
N ILE A 59 5.52 -0.72 16.87
CA ILE A 59 5.26 -0.41 15.45
C ILE A 59 5.74 0.99 15.08
N ALA A 60 5.48 2.00 15.93
CA ALA A 60 5.94 3.37 15.68
C ALA A 60 7.48 3.46 15.61
N ARG A 61 8.19 2.76 16.51
CA ARG A 61 9.65 2.69 16.48
C ARG A 61 10.18 1.99 15.23
N GLU A 62 9.57 0.87 14.85
CA GLU A 62 9.97 0.13 13.66
C GLU A 62 9.73 0.92 12.37
N ARG A 63 8.61 1.66 12.31
CA ARG A 63 8.33 2.59 11.21
C ARG A 63 9.43 3.65 11.10
N ALA A 64 9.77 4.32 12.20
CA ALA A 64 10.83 5.32 12.20
C ALA A 64 12.17 4.71 11.74
N ARG A 65 12.50 3.50 12.21
CA ARG A 65 13.72 2.77 11.82
C ARG A 65 13.75 2.47 10.32
N HIS A 66 12.67 1.92 9.76
CA HIS A 66 12.58 1.62 8.33
C HIS A 66 12.62 2.90 7.46
N ARG A 67 12.02 3.99 7.95
CA ARG A 67 12.08 5.31 7.30
C ARG A 67 13.50 5.82 7.23
N SER A 68 14.21 5.83 8.36
CA SER A 68 15.61 6.25 8.44
C SER A 68 16.51 5.39 7.55
N ALA A 69 16.29 4.07 7.51
CA ALA A 69 17.06 3.17 6.66
C ALA A 69 16.89 3.48 5.16
N LEU A 70 15.65 3.73 4.70
CA LEU A 70 15.38 4.12 3.31
C LEU A 70 16.06 5.44 2.94
N LEU A 71 15.89 6.47 3.78
CA LEU A 71 16.50 7.77 3.52
C LEU A 71 18.03 7.70 3.56
N ALA A 72 18.62 6.97 4.50
CA ALA A 72 20.07 6.76 4.54
C ALA A 72 20.57 6.03 3.28
N HIS A 73 19.85 5.00 2.82
CA HIS A 73 20.19 4.27 1.60
C HIS A 73 20.18 5.19 0.37
N LEU A 74 19.11 5.98 0.19
CA LEU A 74 18.99 6.90 -0.95
C LEU A 74 20.04 8.02 -0.89
N ASN A 75 20.33 8.55 0.31
CA ASN A 75 21.36 9.58 0.50
C ASN A 75 22.80 9.06 0.33
N SER A 76 23.04 7.76 0.50
CA SER A 76 24.38 7.16 0.34
C SER A 76 24.86 7.10 -1.11
N LYS A 77 23.97 7.32 -2.08
CA LYS A 77 24.31 7.30 -3.50
C LYS A 77 25.22 8.47 -3.88
N LYS A 78 26.21 8.18 -4.74
CA LYS A 78 27.13 9.18 -5.29
C LYS A 78 26.52 9.95 -6.47
N GLU A 79 25.37 10.56 -6.22
CA GLU A 79 24.62 11.39 -7.18
C GLU A 79 24.66 12.86 -6.72
N ALA A 80 24.37 13.79 -7.64
CA ALA A 80 24.24 15.21 -7.31
C ALA A 80 23.06 15.43 -6.34
N PHE A 81 23.07 16.54 -5.59
CA PHE A 81 22.04 16.79 -4.58
C PHE A 81 20.62 16.81 -5.17
N ASP A 82 20.42 17.53 -6.28
CA ASP A 82 19.11 17.66 -6.92
C ASP A 82 18.59 16.33 -7.45
N ASP A 83 19.47 15.50 -8.02
CA ASP A 83 19.12 14.16 -8.51
C ASP A 83 18.68 13.24 -7.36
N LYS A 84 19.39 13.29 -6.23
CA LYS A 84 19.04 12.53 -5.03
C LYS A 84 17.70 12.98 -4.46
N LEU A 85 17.49 14.28 -4.35
CA LEU A 85 16.22 14.83 -3.85
C LEU A 85 15.06 14.43 -4.76
N ASN A 86 15.24 14.54 -6.07
CA ASN A 86 14.25 14.10 -7.06
C ASN A 86 13.96 12.60 -6.93
N GLN A 87 14.99 11.76 -6.78
CA GLN A 87 14.82 10.32 -6.59
C GLN A 87 14.06 10.00 -5.29
N ILE A 88 14.35 10.69 -4.19
CA ILE A 88 13.62 10.54 -2.92
C ILE A 88 12.14 10.88 -3.13
N ILE A 89 11.84 12.03 -3.73
CA ILE A 89 10.46 12.47 -3.99
C ILE A 89 9.69 11.44 -4.83
N GLN A 90 10.30 10.92 -5.88
CA GLN A 90 9.63 9.92 -6.73
C GLN A 90 9.42 8.59 -6.00
N VAL A 91 10.36 8.16 -5.16
CA VAL A 91 10.18 6.96 -4.31
C VAL A 91 9.04 7.16 -3.31
N GLU A 92 8.95 8.32 -2.66
CA GLU A 92 7.81 8.66 -1.79
C GLU A 92 6.49 8.62 -2.54
N HIS A 93 6.45 9.23 -3.73
CA HIS A 93 5.25 9.27 -4.55
C HIS A 93 4.77 7.86 -4.90
N ILE A 94 5.68 6.96 -5.31
CA ILE A 94 5.33 5.58 -5.61
C ILE A 94 4.77 4.85 -4.37
N MET A 95 5.39 5.04 -3.19
CA MET A 95 4.87 4.43 -1.95
C MET A 95 3.45 4.93 -1.61
N ALA A 96 3.19 6.23 -1.76
CA ALA A 96 1.87 6.81 -1.55
C ALA A 96 0.85 6.30 -2.58
N SER A 97 1.24 6.17 -3.85
CA SER A 97 0.39 5.60 -4.90
C SER A 97 0.03 4.14 -4.63
N ILE A 98 0.97 3.33 -4.11
CA ILE A 98 0.71 1.94 -3.70
C ILE A 98 -0.37 1.92 -2.61
N GLU A 99 -0.28 2.78 -1.61
CA GLU A 99 -1.29 2.87 -0.55
C GLU A 99 -2.66 3.27 -1.11
N ALA A 100 -2.72 4.31 -1.95
CA ALA A 100 -3.96 4.78 -2.54
C ALA A 100 -4.65 3.69 -3.39
N VAL A 101 -3.89 2.98 -4.22
CA VAL A 101 -4.40 1.88 -5.06
C VAL A 101 -4.84 0.70 -4.19
N SER A 102 -4.08 0.35 -3.13
CA SER A 102 -4.47 -0.68 -2.18
C SER A 102 -5.79 -0.35 -1.48
N ASN A 103 -5.94 0.89 -1.01
CA ASN A 103 -7.17 1.35 -0.36
C ASN A 103 -8.36 1.37 -1.31
N PHE A 104 -8.15 1.75 -2.57
CA PHE A 104 -9.18 1.67 -3.60
C PHE A 104 -9.62 0.22 -3.85
N MET A 105 -8.66 -0.71 -3.98
CA MET A 105 -8.94 -2.14 -4.15
C MET A 105 -9.71 -2.71 -2.95
N ASP A 106 -9.30 -2.39 -1.72
CA ASP A 106 -9.99 -2.82 -0.49
C ASP A 106 -11.47 -2.39 -0.50
N LYS A 107 -11.75 -1.13 -0.83
CA LYS A 107 -13.12 -0.59 -0.88
C LYS A 107 -13.98 -1.28 -1.93
N GLU A 108 -13.42 -1.53 -3.10
CA GLU A 108 -14.14 -2.16 -4.22
C GLU A 108 -14.42 -3.65 -3.93
N ILE A 109 -13.48 -4.38 -3.33
CA ILE A 109 -13.71 -5.76 -2.90
C ILE A 109 -14.81 -5.82 -1.84
N GLN A 110 -14.78 -4.93 -0.84
CA GLN A 110 -15.84 -4.85 0.17
C GLN A 110 -17.20 -4.54 -0.46
N PHE A 111 -17.27 -3.57 -1.38
CA PHE A 111 -18.49 -3.26 -2.11
C PHE A 111 -19.04 -4.49 -2.83
N LEU A 112 -18.20 -5.20 -3.60
CA LEU A 112 -18.64 -6.42 -4.29
C LEU A 112 -19.11 -7.52 -3.32
N GLY A 113 -18.48 -7.64 -2.16
CA GLY A 113 -18.89 -8.56 -1.10
C GLY A 113 -20.27 -8.23 -0.52
N VAL A 114 -20.53 -6.95 -0.20
CA VAL A 114 -21.84 -6.48 0.34
C VAL A 114 -22.99 -6.80 -0.62
N PHE A 115 -22.77 -6.68 -1.93
CA PHE A 115 -23.79 -6.95 -2.95
C PHE A 115 -23.85 -8.42 -3.39
N GLY A 116 -23.09 -9.32 -2.75
CA GLY A 116 -23.05 -10.74 -3.11
C GLY A 116 -22.51 -11.01 -4.52
N LEU A 117 -21.78 -10.04 -5.10
CA LEU A 117 -21.19 -10.12 -6.44
C LEU A 117 -19.84 -10.83 -6.44
N LEU A 118 -19.29 -11.07 -5.25
CA LEU A 118 -18.05 -11.81 -5.03
C LEU A 118 -18.34 -12.89 -3.97
N ASP A 119 -17.93 -14.13 -4.26
CA ASP A 119 -18.00 -15.21 -3.28
C ASP A 119 -16.93 -14.98 -2.20
N MET A 120 -17.39 -14.43 -1.08
CA MET A 120 -16.56 -14.17 0.10
C MET A 120 -16.36 -15.41 0.97
N GLY A 121 -16.89 -16.59 0.58
CA GLY A 121 -16.72 -17.85 1.31
C GLY A 121 -15.27 -18.36 1.34
N ARG A 122 -14.38 -17.80 0.50
CA ARG A 122 -12.94 -18.06 0.56
C ARG A 122 -12.29 -17.21 1.66
N MET A 123 -11.90 -17.88 2.74
CA MET A 123 -11.36 -17.27 3.98
C MET A 123 -10.33 -16.16 3.74
N LEU A 124 -9.35 -16.36 2.84
CA LEU A 124 -8.23 -15.42 2.67
C LEU A 124 -8.66 -14.02 2.16
N ILE A 125 -9.62 -13.95 1.21
CA ILE A 125 -10.08 -12.66 0.67
C ILE A 125 -10.89 -11.91 1.75
N MET A 126 -11.73 -12.64 2.49
CA MET A 126 -12.48 -12.08 3.61
C MET A 126 -11.53 -11.58 4.72
N GLU A 127 -10.55 -12.39 5.13
CA GLU A 127 -9.58 -12.07 6.17
C GLU A 127 -8.68 -10.87 5.82
N CYS A 128 -8.23 -10.76 4.57
CA CYS A 128 -7.35 -9.68 4.13
C CYS A 128 -8.08 -8.36 3.87
N HIS A 129 -9.37 -8.38 3.49
CA HIS A 129 -10.06 -7.21 2.98
C HIS A 129 -11.27 -6.75 3.82
N VAL A 130 -11.96 -7.60 4.59
CA VAL A 130 -13.29 -7.25 5.17
C VAL A 130 -13.23 -6.53 6.53
N ASN A 131 -12.12 -6.60 7.25
CA ASN A 131 -12.03 -6.03 8.61
C ASN A 131 -11.42 -4.62 8.71
N LYS A 132 -11.19 -3.92 7.59
CA LYS A 132 -10.52 -2.59 7.61
C LYS A 132 -11.47 -1.42 7.85
N TYR A 133 -12.76 -1.57 7.52
CA TYR A 133 -13.80 -0.58 7.76
C TYR A 133 -14.96 -1.30 8.46
N LYS A 134 -15.29 -0.92 9.69
CA LYS A 134 -16.40 -1.53 10.44
C LYS A 134 -17.74 -1.19 9.75
N PHE A 135 -18.16 -2.00 8.78
CA PHE A 135 -19.53 -2.00 8.34
C PHE A 135 -20.33 -2.90 9.29
N ASN A 136 -21.15 -2.28 10.14
CA ASN A 136 -22.16 -3.00 10.92
C ASN A 136 -23.24 -3.53 9.96
N LEU A 137 -22.99 -4.68 9.33
CA LEU A 137 -24.03 -5.44 8.66
C LEU A 137 -24.71 -6.29 9.72
N THR A 138 -25.62 -5.68 10.49
CA THR A 138 -26.63 -6.45 11.23
C THR A 138 -27.58 -7.07 10.21
N PRO A 139 -27.73 -8.40 10.16
CA PRO A 139 -28.79 -9.02 9.39
C PRO A 139 -30.12 -8.69 10.09
N THR A 140 -31.02 -8.01 9.38
CA THR A 140 -32.46 -7.96 9.70
C THR A 140 -33.14 -9.20 9.17
#